data_AF-A0A938P2J1-F1
#
_entry.id   AF-A0A938P2J1-F1
#
_cell.length_a   1.000
_cell.length_b   1.000
_cell.length_c   1.000
_cell.angle_alpha   90.00
_cell.angle_beta   90.00
_cell.angle_gamma   90.00
#
_symmetry.space_group_name_H-M   'P 1'
#
loop_
_entity.id
_entity.type
_entity.pdbx_description
1 polymer ?
#
loop_
_entity_poly.entity_id
_entity_poly.type
_entity_poly.pdbx_seq_one_letter_code
_entity_poly.pdbx_strand_id
1 'polypeptide(L)'
;MSALDDLLQKQKPRVQAVLNILLEAPYFYKSDHEEHYHFLRRHQREFASFFEESFGWQLVADPKCARLYKETWYNDRITPGNRDLFNFTRRDECLAFMLLLEFFEHKLEEESASIEEPDNIRFRFGDLLLFTRDRFLELFPEQPDGYAEEDVRKILRPVMPQLEKYRFLLKLDPPDDEKVAPDDTIYECLPALWHYSVQRISRPLDETPAPQPPAP
;
A
#
# COMPACT_ATOMS: atom_id res chain seq x y z
N MET A 1 -30.14 -9.61 14.55
CA MET A 1 -28.88 -10.38 14.51
C MET A 1 -28.15 -9.87 13.30
N SER A 2 -26.90 -9.44 13.47
CA SER A 2 -26.11 -8.94 12.34
C SER A 2 -25.87 -10.10 11.38
N ALA A 3 -25.76 -9.85 10.07
CA ALA A 3 -25.45 -10.90 9.10
C ALA A 3 -24.09 -11.59 9.40
N LEU A 4 -23.18 -10.89 10.10
CA LEU A 4 -21.93 -11.46 10.57
C LEU A 4 -22.12 -12.43 11.75
N ASP A 5 -23.13 -12.23 12.61
CA ASP A 5 -23.42 -13.15 13.73
C ASP A 5 -23.75 -14.56 13.22
N ASP A 6 -24.51 -14.64 12.13
CA ASP A 6 -24.85 -15.91 11.47
C ASP A 6 -23.60 -16.59 10.86
N LEU A 7 -22.68 -15.80 10.30
CA LEU A 7 -21.39 -16.29 9.81
C LEU A 7 -20.49 -16.76 10.96
N LEU A 8 -20.45 -16.01 12.06
CA LEU A 8 -19.70 -16.36 13.27
C LEU A 8 -20.20 -17.68 13.87
N GLN A 9 -21.51 -17.95 13.86
CA GLN A 9 -22.04 -19.22 14.34
C GLN A 9 -21.60 -20.41 13.47
N LYS A 10 -21.52 -20.23 12.15
CA LYS A 10 -21.23 -21.32 11.20
C LYS A 10 -19.74 -21.53 10.93
N GLN A 11 -18.96 -20.45 10.91
CA GLN A 11 -17.57 -20.43 10.46
C GLN A 11 -16.67 -19.59 11.38
N LYS A 12 -16.91 -19.67 12.70
CA LYS A 12 -16.20 -18.90 13.74
C LYS A 12 -14.69 -18.76 13.50
N PRO A 13 -13.92 -19.84 13.24
CA PRO A 13 -12.47 -19.72 13.13
C PRO A 13 -12.03 -18.85 11.96
N ARG A 14 -12.70 -18.97 10.80
CA ARG A 14 -12.39 -18.18 9.60
C ARG A 14 -12.74 -16.71 9.77
N VAL A 15 -13.91 -16.42 10.36
CA VAL A 15 -14.31 -15.03 10.62
C VAL A 15 -13.31 -14.36 11.58
N GLN A 16 -12.95 -15.04 12.67
CA GLN A 16 -11.97 -14.51 13.62
C GLN A 16 -10.59 -14.29 12.98
N ALA A 17 -10.12 -15.22 12.14
CA ALA A 17 -8.85 -15.05 11.44
C ALA A 17 -8.85 -13.80 10.55
N VAL A 18 -9.90 -13.60 9.74
CA VAL A 18 -10.01 -12.42 8.86
C VAL A 18 -10.10 -11.12 9.67
N LEU A 19 -10.88 -11.09 10.76
CA LEU A 19 -10.96 -9.91 11.64
C LEU A 19 -9.59 -9.57 12.23
N ASN A 20 -8.84 -10.57 12.70
CA ASN A 20 -7.51 -10.35 13.26
C ASN A 20 -6.54 -9.80 12.22
N ILE A 21 -6.49 -10.41 11.03
CA ILE A 21 -5.61 -9.96 9.94
C ILE A 21 -5.89 -8.49 9.58
N LEU A 22 -7.16 -8.09 9.47
CA LEU A 22 -7.55 -6.71 9.16
C LEU A 22 -7.17 -5.69 10.26
N LEU A 23 -6.93 -6.15 11.49
CA LEU A 23 -6.54 -5.32 12.62
C LEU A 23 -5.03 -5.28 12.86
N GLU A 24 -4.31 -6.33 12.45
CA GLU A 24 -2.87 -6.50 12.67
C GLU A 24 -2.00 -5.65 11.73
N ALA A 25 -2.45 -5.44 10.50
CA ALA A 25 -1.69 -4.72 9.47
C ALA A 25 -2.51 -3.60 8.81
N PRO A 26 -1.86 -2.54 8.29
CA PRO A 26 -2.55 -1.48 7.53
C PRO A 26 -3.26 -2.01 6.27
N TYR A 27 -2.71 -3.08 5.68
CA TYR A 27 -3.21 -3.75 4.49
C TYR A 27 -3.19 -5.26 4.66
N PHE A 28 -4.27 -5.90 4.23
CA PHE A 28 -4.34 -7.34 4.02
C PHE A 28 -4.22 -7.62 2.52
N TYR A 29 -3.13 -8.26 2.10
CA TYR A 29 -2.93 -8.63 0.70
C TYR A 29 -3.47 -10.02 0.39
N LYS A 30 -3.98 -10.21 -0.83
CA LYS A 30 -4.38 -11.53 -1.32
C LYS A 30 -3.22 -12.54 -1.22
N SER A 31 -2.00 -12.11 -1.51
CA SER A 31 -0.78 -12.94 -1.44
C SER A 31 -0.38 -13.36 -0.02
N ASP A 32 -0.82 -12.63 1.02
CA ASP A 32 -0.53 -13.02 2.41
C ASP A 32 -1.26 -14.29 2.80
N HIS A 33 -2.54 -14.41 2.40
CA HIS A 33 -3.35 -15.59 2.69
C HIS A 33 -4.57 -15.67 1.76
N GLU A 34 -4.42 -16.36 0.63
CA GLU A 34 -5.41 -16.36 -0.45
C GLU A 34 -6.80 -16.85 -0.02
N GLU A 35 -6.89 -17.94 0.77
CA GLU A 35 -8.18 -18.48 1.24
C GLU A 35 -8.96 -17.46 2.08
N HIS A 36 -8.33 -16.83 3.06
CA HIS A 36 -8.93 -15.82 3.93
C HIS A 36 -9.31 -14.56 3.14
N TYR A 37 -8.50 -14.18 2.15
CA TYR A 37 -8.80 -13.04 1.30
C TYR A 37 -10.05 -13.29 0.43
N HIS A 38 -10.14 -14.47 -0.19
CA HIS A 38 -11.35 -14.86 -0.94
C HIS A 38 -12.57 -14.95 -0.04
N PHE A 39 -12.42 -15.43 1.19
CA PHE A 39 -13.51 -15.45 2.17
C PHE A 39 -13.98 -14.04 2.52
N LEU A 40 -13.05 -13.10 2.77
CA LEU A 40 -13.35 -11.68 2.98
C LEU A 40 -14.09 -11.09 1.77
N ARG A 41 -13.60 -11.30 0.55
CA ARG A 41 -14.24 -10.81 -0.68
C ARG A 41 -15.65 -11.36 -0.88
N ARG A 42 -15.85 -12.65 -0.59
CA ARG A 42 -17.16 -13.31 -0.71
C ARG A 42 -18.19 -12.73 0.28
N HIS A 43 -17.75 -12.37 1.48
CA HIS A 43 -18.60 -11.87 2.56
C HIS A 43 -18.32 -10.39 2.88
N GLN A 44 -17.88 -9.62 1.87
CA GLN A 44 -17.40 -8.26 2.07
C GLN A 44 -18.45 -7.36 2.70
N ARG A 45 -19.72 -7.55 2.34
CA ARG A 45 -20.83 -6.75 2.89
C ARG A 45 -20.99 -6.98 4.38
N GLU A 46 -20.95 -8.24 4.82
CA GLU A 46 -21.10 -8.62 6.21
C GLU A 46 -19.96 -8.08 7.07
N PHE A 47 -18.72 -8.14 6.57
CA PHE A 47 -17.57 -7.52 7.25
C PHE A 47 -17.65 -5.99 7.24
N ALA A 48 -17.98 -5.37 6.11
CA ALA A 48 -18.09 -3.92 5.98
C ALA A 48 -19.17 -3.36 6.93
N SER A 49 -20.37 -3.94 6.92
CA SER A 49 -21.46 -3.53 7.82
C SER A 49 -21.07 -3.72 9.28
N PHE A 50 -20.37 -4.80 9.64
CA PHE A 50 -19.88 -4.97 11.01
C PHE A 50 -18.94 -3.85 11.44
N PHE A 51 -17.97 -3.48 10.60
CA PHE A 51 -17.01 -2.40 10.92
C PHE A 51 -17.67 -1.02 10.97
N GLU A 52 -18.61 -0.77 10.06
CA GLU A 52 -19.35 0.49 9.99
C GLU A 52 -20.29 0.64 11.20
N GLU A 53 -21.11 -0.36 11.49
CA GLU A 53 -22.08 -0.33 12.60
C GLU A 53 -21.40 -0.35 13.98
N SER A 54 -20.28 -1.09 14.12
CA SER A 54 -19.62 -1.26 15.43
C SER A 54 -18.59 -0.17 15.74
N PHE A 55 -17.89 0.34 14.72
CA PHE A 55 -16.76 1.25 14.91
C PHE A 55 -16.84 2.54 14.09
N GLY A 56 -17.76 2.63 13.13
CA GLY A 56 -17.79 3.71 12.14
C GLY A 56 -16.59 3.65 11.18
N TRP A 57 -16.03 2.47 10.94
CA TRP A 57 -14.88 2.28 10.04
C TRP A 57 -15.33 1.74 8.70
N GLN A 58 -14.65 2.16 7.64
CA GLN A 58 -14.94 1.70 6.28
C GLN A 58 -13.99 0.59 5.88
N LEU A 59 -14.53 -0.52 5.37
CA LEU A 59 -13.74 -1.57 4.74
C LEU A 59 -13.60 -1.26 3.24
N VAL A 60 -12.37 -0.95 2.81
CA VAL A 60 -12.03 -0.74 1.40
C VAL A 60 -11.31 -1.99 0.91
N ALA A 61 -11.84 -2.64 -0.12
CA ALA A 61 -11.25 -3.86 -0.69
C ALA A 61 -11.30 -3.83 -2.22
N ASP A 62 -10.18 -4.16 -2.84
CA ASP A 62 -10.03 -4.32 -4.29
C ASP A 62 -9.60 -5.76 -4.65
N PRO A 63 -9.29 -6.10 -5.92
CA PRO A 63 -8.88 -7.45 -6.27
C PRO A 63 -7.61 -7.96 -5.57
N LYS A 64 -6.71 -7.06 -5.13
CA LYS A 64 -5.38 -7.43 -4.63
C LYS A 64 -5.18 -7.15 -3.13
N CYS A 65 -5.84 -6.14 -2.57
CA CYS A 65 -5.71 -5.81 -1.16
C CYS A 65 -6.97 -5.21 -0.51
N ALA A 66 -7.03 -5.33 0.81
CA ALA A 66 -8.08 -4.75 1.64
C ALA A 66 -7.47 -3.95 2.80
N ARG A 67 -8.18 -2.93 3.27
CA ARG A 67 -7.80 -2.10 4.42
C ARG A 67 -9.02 -1.62 5.19
N LEU A 68 -8.81 -1.31 6.46
CA LEU A 68 -9.77 -0.54 7.27
C LEU A 68 -9.39 0.94 7.25
N TYR A 69 -10.32 1.79 6.84
CA TYR A 69 -10.20 3.23 6.94
C TYR A 69 -10.82 3.71 8.27
N LYS A 70 -9.97 4.29 9.12
CA LYS A 70 -10.31 4.76 10.46
C LYS A 70 -10.40 6.29 10.44
N GLU A 71 -11.56 6.83 10.12
CA GLU A 71 -11.77 8.27 9.96
C GLU A 71 -11.62 9.03 11.28
N THR A 72 -12.32 8.55 12.33
CA THR A 72 -12.40 9.24 13.62
C THR A 72 -11.51 8.59 14.68
N TRP A 73 -10.77 9.43 15.41
CA TRP A 73 -9.95 9.02 16.55
C TRP A 73 -10.56 9.56 17.84
N TYR A 74 -10.95 8.66 18.75
CA TYR A 74 -11.66 9.01 19.98
C TYR A 74 -10.76 9.24 21.20
N ASN A 75 -9.48 8.83 21.14
CA ASN A 75 -8.56 9.01 22.26
C ASN A 75 -7.76 10.31 22.11
N ASP A 76 -8.27 11.39 22.71
CA ASP A 76 -7.69 12.74 22.63
C ASP A 76 -6.29 12.85 23.26
N ARG A 77 -5.88 11.88 24.08
CA ARG A 77 -4.51 11.84 24.63
C ARG A 77 -3.47 11.43 23.58
N ILE A 78 -3.89 10.79 22.49
CA ILE A 78 -3.00 10.42 21.38
C ILE A 78 -2.98 11.59 20.41
N THR A 79 -1.90 12.37 20.48
CA THR A 79 -1.67 13.48 19.55
C THR A 79 -1.56 12.96 18.11
N PRO A 80 -1.88 13.79 17.10
CA PRO A 80 -1.75 13.38 15.70
C PRO A 80 -0.38 12.80 15.33
N GLY A 81 0.71 13.36 15.89
CA GLY A 81 2.08 12.86 15.67
C GLY A 81 2.39 11.51 16.34
N ASN A 82 1.60 11.10 17.34
CA ASN A 82 1.73 9.80 18.01
C ASN A 82 0.77 8.74 17.45
N ARG A 83 -0.06 9.09 16.46
CA ARG A 83 -0.88 8.11 15.75
C ARG A 83 0.04 7.30 14.85
N ASP A 84 -0.08 5.98 14.89
CA ASP A 84 0.66 5.09 13.99
C ASP A 84 0.03 5.13 12.60
N LEU A 85 0.36 6.19 11.87
CA LEU A 85 -0.08 6.47 10.52
C LEU A 85 1.14 6.69 9.64
N PHE A 86 1.05 6.21 8.41
CA PHE A 86 2.02 6.54 7.38
C PHE A 86 2.04 8.05 7.18
N ASN A 87 3.18 8.68 7.45
CA ASN A 87 3.41 10.08 7.14
C ASN A 87 4.89 10.31 6.80
N PHE A 88 5.11 11.33 5.98
CA PHE A 88 6.38 12.02 5.86
C PHE A 88 6.16 13.47 6.29
N THR A 89 7.12 14.03 7.03
CA THR A 89 7.01 15.39 7.55
C THR A 89 8.03 16.34 6.94
N ARG A 90 9.12 15.79 6.38
CA ARG A 90 10.14 16.59 5.69
C ARG A 90 9.78 16.72 4.23
N ARG A 91 10.00 17.93 3.69
CA ARG A 91 9.74 18.26 2.29
C ARG A 91 10.34 17.23 1.32
N ASP A 92 11.63 16.93 1.46
CA ASP A 92 12.32 16.05 0.52
C ASP A 92 11.88 14.59 0.64
N GLU A 93 11.45 14.14 1.83
CA GLU A 93 10.87 12.80 2.02
C GLU A 93 9.50 12.71 1.32
N CYS A 94 8.66 13.74 1.45
CA CYS A 94 7.39 13.83 0.71
C CYS A 94 7.61 13.86 -0.80
N LEU A 95 8.59 14.64 -1.28
CA LEU A 95 8.95 14.69 -2.70
C LEU A 95 9.46 13.34 -3.19
N ALA A 96 10.37 12.69 -2.46
CA ALA A 96 10.88 11.36 -2.80
C ALA A 96 9.75 10.32 -2.87
N PHE A 97 8.75 10.38 -1.99
CA PHE A 97 7.58 9.53 -2.09
C PHE A 97 6.75 9.79 -3.35
N MET A 98 6.52 11.06 -3.72
CA MET A 98 5.83 11.38 -4.97
C MET A 98 6.63 10.92 -6.20
N LEU A 99 7.95 11.07 -6.18
CA LEU A 99 8.83 10.59 -7.25
C LEU A 99 8.85 9.07 -7.33
N LEU A 100 8.69 8.34 -6.23
CA LEU A 100 8.49 6.89 -6.26
C LEU A 100 7.17 6.51 -6.96
N LEU A 101 6.09 7.26 -6.72
CA LEU A 101 4.81 7.02 -7.42
C LEU A 101 4.96 7.27 -8.92
N GLU A 102 5.63 8.36 -9.30
CA GLU A 102 5.94 8.68 -10.70
C GLU A 102 6.82 7.59 -11.34
N PHE A 103 7.87 7.14 -10.65
CA PHE A 103 8.73 6.04 -11.08
C PHE A 103 7.93 4.75 -11.30
N PHE A 104 7.00 4.44 -10.41
CA PHE A 104 6.14 3.26 -10.53
C PHE A 104 5.19 3.36 -11.74
N GLU A 105 4.60 4.54 -11.99
CA GLU A 105 3.79 4.78 -13.19
C GLU A 105 4.63 4.59 -14.47
N HIS A 106 5.84 5.13 -14.51
CA HIS A 106 6.76 4.90 -15.64
C HIS A 106 7.10 3.43 -15.83
N LYS A 107 7.34 2.67 -14.77
CA LYS A 107 7.63 1.23 -14.88
C LYS A 107 6.45 0.43 -15.42
N LEU A 108 5.23 0.75 -14.99
CA LEU A 108 4.02 0.12 -15.54
C LEU A 108 3.89 0.39 -17.05
N GLU A 109 4.16 1.63 -17.47
CA GLU A 109 4.13 2.00 -18.90
C GLU A 109 5.24 1.29 -19.70
N GLU A 110 6.48 1.27 -19.19
CA GLU A 110 7.62 0.60 -19.81
C GLU A 110 7.40 -0.90 -20.00
N GLU A 111 6.82 -1.56 -18.99
CA GLU A 111 6.55 -3.00 -19.01
C GLU A 111 5.22 -3.34 -19.70
N SER A 112 4.44 -2.35 -20.13
CA SER A 112 3.07 -2.52 -20.63
C SER A 112 2.18 -3.33 -19.66
N ALA A 113 2.47 -3.20 -18.37
CA ALA A 113 1.85 -3.97 -17.31
C ALA A 113 0.63 -3.24 -16.73
N SER A 114 -0.41 -4.00 -16.39
CA SER A 114 -1.56 -3.49 -15.64
C SER A 114 -1.43 -3.81 -14.16
N ILE A 115 -1.91 -2.91 -13.29
CA ILE A 115 -2.04 -3.18 -11.85
C ILE A 115 -2.96 -4.37 -11.56
N GLU A 116 -3.79 -4.78 -12.52
CA GLU A 116 -4.66 -5.94 -12.41
C GLU A 116 -3.92 -7.28 -12.67
N GLU A 117 -2.71 -7.25 -13.21
CA GLU A 117 -1.92 -8.45 -13.48
C GLU A 117 -1.51 -9.18 -12.19
N PRO A 118 -1.29 -10.50 -12.21
CA PRO A 118 -0.98 -11.25 -11.00
C PRO A 118 0.33 -10.81 -10.34
N ASP A 119 1.32 -10.50 -11.17
CA ASP A 119 2.66 -10.15 -10.72
C ASP A 119 2.77 -8.64 -10.44
N ASN A 120 3.55 -8.32 -9.41
CA ASN A 120 3.84 -6.94 -9.05
C ASN A 120 5.15 -6.50 -9.69
N ILE A 121 5.23 -5.22 -10.05
CA ILE A 121 6.46 -4.62 -10.59
C ILE A 121 7.60 -4.75 -9.57
N ARG A 122 8.77 -5.09 -10.09
CA ARG A 122 10.01 -5.16 -9.32
C ARG A 122 11.03 -4.20 -9.90
N PHE A 123 11.83 -3.60 -9.03
CA PHE A 123 12.86 -2.65 -9.44
C PHE A 123 14.08 -2.75 -8.54
N ARG A 124 15.24 -2.33 -9.04
CA ARG A 124 16.45 -2.20 -8.22
C ARG A 124 16.49 -0.84 -7.55
N PHE A 125 16.99 -0.78 -6.33
CA PHE A 125 17.15 0.49 -5.61
C PHE A 125 17.98 1.52 -6.39
N GLY A 126 19.02 1.07 -7.10
CA GLY A 126 19.84 1.94 -7.94
C GLY A 126 19.03 2.62 -9.06
N ASP A 127 18.06 1.93 -9.66
CA ASP A 127 17.22 2.51 -10.72
C ASP A 127 16.34 3.62 -10.17
N LEU A 128 15.71 3.39 -9.01
CA LEU A 128 14.93 4.40 -8.30
C LEU A 128 15.81 5.60 -7.88
N LEU A 129 17.02 5.33 -7.39
CA LEU A 129 17.94 6.38 -6.95
C LEU A 129 18.32 7.31 -8.10
N LEU A 130 18.68 6.74 -9.25
CA LEU A 130 19.01 7.49 -10.46
C LEU A 130 17.81 8.30 -10.95
N PHE A 131 16.64 7.67 -11.06
CA PHE A 131 15.41 8.36 -11.46
C PHE A 131 15.09 9.54 -10.53
N THR A 132 15.13 9.29 -9.21
CA THR A 132 14.81 10.29 -8.20
C THR A 132 15.80 11.46 -8.26
N ARG A 133 17.09 11.18 -8.43
CA ARG A 133 18.13 12.21 -8.60
C ARG A 133 17.88 13.07 -9.82
N ASP A 134 17.66 12.45 -10.98
CA ASP A 134 17.48 13.18 -12.23
C ASP A 134 16.23 14.07 -12.15
N ARG A 135 15.14 13.56 -11.57
CA ARG A 135 13.92 14.36 -11.34
C ARG A 135 14.12 15.49 -10.33
N PHE A 136 14.87 15.30 -9.25
CA PHE A 136 15.19 16.41 -8.34
C PHE A 136 15.97 17.52 -9.04
N LEU A 137 16.95 17.18 -9.87
CA LEU A 137 17.74 18.16 -10.63
C LEU A 137 16.91 18.90 -11.68
N GLU A 138 15.94 18.22 -12.30
CA GLU A 138 14.99 18.84 -13.22
C GLU A 138 13.99 19.78 -12.51
N LEU A 139 13.53 19.40 -11.32
CA LEU A 139 12.57 20.19 -10.53
C LEU A 139 13.22 21.39 -9.83
N PHE A 140 14.50 21.30 -9.48
CA PHE A 140 15.25 22.33 -8.76
C PHE A 140 16.60 22.62 -9.45
N PRO A 141 16.58 23.12 -10.70
CA PRO A 141 17.79 23.35 -11.49
C PRO A 141 18.74 24.39 -10.86
N GLU A 142 18.24 25.22 -9.96
CA GLU A 142 19.03 26.20 -9.21
C GLU A 142 19.83 25.62 -8.05
N GLN A 143 19.67 24.33 -7.72
CA GLN A 143 20.37 23.64 -6.61
C GLN A 143 21.04 22.34 -7.06
N PRO A 144 21.92 22.36 -8.08
CA PRO A 144 22.48 21.13 -8.65
C PRO A 144 23.34 20.36 -7.64
N ASP A 145 24.07 21.06 -6.77
CA ASP A 145 24.91 20.44 -5.74
C ASP A 145 24.10 19.90 -4.54
N GLY A 146 22.82 20.31 -4.41
CA GLY A 146 21.94 19.89 -3.30
C GLY A 146 21.32 18.51 -3.48
N TYR A 147 21.37 17.97 -4.69
CA TYR A 147 20.76 16.70 -5.08
C TYR A 147 21.74 15.78 -5.80
N ALA A 148 23.02 15.81 -5.39
CA ALA A 148 23.96 14.76 -5.79
C ALA A 148 23.45 13.38 -5.33
N GLU A 149 23.94 12.31 -5.96
CA GLU A 149 23.46 10.94 -5.71
C GLU A 149 23.49 10.55 -4.22
N GLU A 150 24.55 10.90 -3.50
CA GLU A 150 24.67 10.63 -2.06
C GLU A 150 23.69 11.43 -1.21
N ASP A 151 23.27 12.61 -1.65
CA ASP A 151 22.28 13.42 -0.92
C ASP A 151 20.87 12.86 -1.13
N VAL A 152 20.54 12.44 -2.35
CA VAL A 152 19.30 11.70 -2.64
C VAL A 152 19.25 10.37 -1.89
N ARG A 153 20.39 9.67 -1.80
CA ARG A 153 20.50 8.44 -0.99
C ARG A 153 20.19 8.70 0.48
N LYS A 154 20.64 9.84 1.05
CA LYS A 154 20.29 10.23 2.43
C LYS A 154 18.80 10.55 2.59
N ILE A 155 18.15 11.11 1.57
CA ILE A 155 16.71 11.37 1.55
C ILE A 155 15.93 10.05 1.50
N LEU A 156 16.33 9.10 0.66
CA LEU A 156 15.64 7.81 0.52
C LEU A 156 15.87 6.86 1.71
N ARG A 157 17.00 6.98 2.42
CA ARG A 157 17.34 6.12 3.58
C ARG A 157 16.24 6.03 4.66
N PRO A 158 15.60 7.14 5.11
CA PRO A 158 14.45 7.06 6.01
C PRO A 158 13.13 6.69 5.33
N VAL A 159 13.00 6.93 4.02
CA VAL A 159 11.77 6.67 3.25
C VAL A 159 11.56 5.17 3.03
N MET A 160 12.57 4.44 2.55
CA MET A 160 12.43 3.02 2.19
C MET A 160 11.94 2.14 3.36
N PRO A 161 12.50 2.24 4.58
CA PRO A 161 12.02 1.43 5.70
C PRO A 161 10.59 1.77 6.13
N GLN A 162 10.13 3.02 5.95
CA GLN A 162 8.73 3.37 6.21
C GLN A 162 7.81 2.72 5.18
N LEU A 163 8.21 2.70 3.91
CA LEU A 163 7.46 2.03 2.85
C LEU A 163 7.38 0.51 3.09
N GLU A 164 8.45 -0.11 3.58
CA GLU A 164 8.43 -1.51 4.01
C GLU A 164 7.50 -1.71 5.23
N LYS A 165 7.64 -0.88 6.26
CA LYS A 165 6.82 -0.95 7.49
C LYS A 165 5.32 -0.86 7.20
N TYR A 166 4.91 0.08 6.34
CA TYR A 166 3.51 0.26 5.95
C TYR A 166 3.08 -0.62 4.77
N ARG A 167 3.96 -1.53 4.36
CA ARG A 167 3.72 -2.53 3.31
C ARG A 167 3.36 -1.91 1.97
N PHE A 168 4.02 -0.84 1.57
CA PHE A 168 3.98 -0.31 0.20
C PHE A 168 5.05 -0.94 -0.68
N LEU A 169 6.17 -1.36 -0.09
CA LEU A 169 7.23 -2.09 -0.76
C LEU A 169 7.53 -3.37 0.01
N LEU A 170 7.95 -4.41 -0.72
CA LEU A 170 8.54 -5.62 -0.16
C LEU A 170 9.98 -5.71 -0.65
N LYS A 171 10.95 -5.70 0.28
CA LYS A 171 12.33 -6.01 -0.05
C LYS A 171 12.46 -7.50 -0.34
N LEU A 172 13.05 -7.85 -1.48
CA LEU A 172 13.31 -9.24 -1.84
C LEU A 172 14.70 -9.63 -1.38
N ASP A 173 14.78 -10.77 -0.68
CA ASP A 173 16.06 -11.34 -0.28
C ASP A 173 16.79 -11.90 -1.52
N PRO A 174 18.12 -11.71 -1.60
CA PRO A 174 18.89 -12.32 -2.66
C PRO A 174 18.96 -13.85 -2.51
N PRO A 175 19.25 -14.59 -3.59
CA PRO A 175 19.54 -16.02 -3.50
C PRO A 175 20.75 -16.27 -2.56
N ASP A 176 20.75 -17.44 -1.89
CA ASP A 176 21.65 -17.79 -0.78
C ASP A 176 23.12 -17.32 -0.93
N ASP A 177 23.65 -16.69 0.13
CA ASP A 177 25.04 -16.25 0.35
C ASP A 177 25.63 -15.17 -0.60
N GLU A 178 24.84 -14.56 -1.48
CA GLU A 178 25.31 -13.42 -2.27
C GLU A 178 25.29 -12.10 -1.48
N LYS A 179 26.46 -11.45 -1.38
CA LYS A 179 26.55 -10.07 -0.89
C LYS A 179 26.06 -9.13 -1.99
N VAL A 180 24.81 -8.71 -1.88
CA VAL A 180 24.23 -7.71 -2.78
C VAL A 180 24.60 -6.31 -2.32
N ALA A 181 25.10 -5.49 -3.25
CA ALA A 181 25.35 -4.08 -2.96
C ALA A 181 24.01 -3.37 -2.68
N PRO A 182 24.00 -2.28 -1.89
CA PRO A 182 22.76 -1.57 -1.58
C PRO A 182 21.92 -1.22 -2.82
N ASP A 183 22.57 -0.83 -3.91
CA ASP A 183 21.92 -0.42 -5.17
C ASP A 183 21.35 -1.59 -5.97
N ASP A 184 21.88 -2.78 -5.77
CA ASP A 184 21.40 -4.01 -6.40
C ASP A 184 20.23 -4.65 -5.62
N THR A 185 19.83 -4.04 -4.49
CA THR A 185 18.67 -4.51 -3.71
C THR A 185 17.41 -4.41 -4.56
N ILE A 186 16.68 -5.53 -4.68
CA ILE A 186 15.42 -5.58 -5.42
C ILE A 186 14.25 -5.33 -4.47
N TYR A 187 13.36 -4.45 -4.89
CA TYR A 187 12.09 -4.16 -4.23
C TYR A 187 10.93 -4.54 -5.14
N GLU A 188 9.86 -5.04 -4.54
CA GLU A 188 8.57 -5.30 -5.18
C GLU A 188 7.55 -4.24 -4.74
N CYS A 189 6.89 -3.60 -5.71
CA CYS A 189 5.82 -2.62 -5.48
C CYS A 189 4.54 -3.32 -5.04
N LEU A 190 4.10 -3.12 -3.80
CA LEU A 190 2.88 -3.74 -3.32
C LEU A 190 1.63 -2.95 -3.79
N PRO A 191 0.50 -3.64 -4.03
CA PRO A 191 -0.72 -3.04 -4.58
C PRO A 191 -1.25 -1.81 -3.84
N ALA A 192 -0.99 -1.67 -2.54
CA ALA A 192 -1.44 -0.50 -1.79
C ALA A 192 -0.82 0.82 -2.26
N LEU A 193 0.33 0.77 -2.94
CA LEU A 193 0.96 1.97 -3.51
C LEU A 193 0.01 2.64 -4.53
N TRP A 194 -0.78 1.83 -5.25
CA TRP A 194 -1.80 2.32 -6.20
C TRP A 194 -2.93 3.12 -5.56
N HIS A 195 -3.13 3.03 -4.24
CA HIS A 195 -4.08 3.92 -3.54
C HIS A 195 -3.64 5.39 -3.53
N TYR A 196 -2.37 5.66 -3.84
CA TYR A 196 -1.82 7.01 -3.90
C TYR A 196 -1.58 7.50 -5.33
N SER A 197 -1.90 6.70 -6.37
CA SER A 197 -1.73 7.15 -7.75
C SER A 197 -2.74 8.23 -8.11
N VAL A 198 -2.30 9.22 -8.90
CA VAL A 198 -3.14 10.36 -9.29
C VAL A 198 -4.37 9.89 -10.05
N GLN A 199 -4.21 8.85 -10.87
CA GLN A 199 -5.31 8.24 -11.64
C GLN A 199 -6.43 7.68 -10.74
N ARG A 200 -6.11 7.19 -9.53
CA ARG A 200 -7.10 6.65 -8.59
C ARG A 200 -7.63 7.73 -7.65
N ILE A 201 -6.79 8.67 -7.20
CA ILE A 201 -7.23 9.82 -6.40
C ILE A 201 -8.19 10.72 -7.18
N SER A 202 -8.02 10.82 -8.50
CA SER A 202 -8.91 11.60 -9.37
C SER A 202 -10.24 10.90 -9.67
N ARG A 203 -10.41 9.63 -9.30
CA ARG A 203 -11.71 8.94 -9.41
C ARG A 203 -12.55 9.26 -8.17
N PRO A 204 -13.83 9.64 -8.33
CA PRO A 204 -14.73 9.80 -7.21
C PRO A 204 -14.76 8.51 -6.37
N LEU A 205 -14.65 8.63 -5.05
CA LEU A 205 -14.66 7.51 -4.09
C LEU A 205 -15.95 6.67 -4.11
N ASP A 206 -16.97 7.08 -4.87
CA ASP A 206 -18.31 6.48 -4.91
C ASP A 206 -18.47 5.31 -5.88
N GLU A 207 -17.46 4.97 -6.69
CA GLU A 207 -17.55 3.82 -7.59
C GLU A 207 -17.13 2.51 -6.90
N THR A 208 -17.95 2.06 -5.95
CA THR A 208 -17.99 0.64 -5.63
C THR A 208 -18.64 -0.08 -6.82
N PRO A 209 -17.95 -0.95 -7.58
CA PRO A 209 -18.57 -1.63 -8.70
C PRO A 209 -19.76 -2.44 -8.16
N ALA A 210 -20.95 -2.12 -8.64
CA ALA A 210 -22.16 -2.86 -8.32
C ALA A 210 -21.94 -4.35 -8.63
N PRO A 211 -22.43 -5.27 -7.79
CA PRO A 211 -22.29 -6.70 -8.07
C PRO A 211 -22.90 -7.00 -9.44
N GLN A 212 -22.10 -7.60 -10.32
CA GLN A 212 -22.63 -8.14 -11.56
C GLN A 212 -23.71 -9.18 -11.22
N PRO A 213 -24.89 -9.12 -11.86
CA PRO A 213 -25.91 -10.13 -11.68
C PRO A 213 -25.37 -11.49 -12.12
N PRO A 214 -25.78 -12.60 -11.48
CA PRO A 214 -25.37 -13.93 -11.90
C PRO A 214 -25.77 -14.14 -13.36
N ALA A 215 -24.82 -14.62 -14.16
CA ALA A 215 -25.06 -15.00 -15.56
C ALA A 215 -26.18 -16.07 -15.65
N PRO A 216 -26.99 -16.04 -16.72
CA PRO A 216 -28.17 -16.88 -16.88
C PRO A 216 -27.87 -18.38 -16.96
#